data_AF-A0A9E3SEH7-F1
#
_entry.id   AF-A0A9E3SEH7-F1
#
_cell.length_a   1.000
_cell.length_b   1.000
_cell.length_c   1.000
_cell.angle_alpha   90.00
_cell.angle_beta   90.00
_cell.angle_gamma   90.00
#
_symmetry.space_group_name_H-M   'P 1'
#
loop_
_entity.id
_entity.type
_entity.pdbx_description
1 polymer ?
#
loop_
_entity_poly.entity_id
_entity_poly.type
_entity_poly.pdbx_seq_one_letter_code
_entity_poly.pdbx_strand_id
1 'polypeptide(L)' 'MSDLQLISLTLIFSGFFSGMEIAFVSSNRLKTELDLKKNKFSARLLNPFYKNPSRFIGALLL' A
#
# COMPACT_ATOMS: atom_id res chain seq x y z
N MET A 1 -26.86 0.20 -13.73
CA MET A 1 -26.09 -0.34 -12.60
C MET A 1 -27.00 -0.27 -11.39
N SER A 2 -27.21 -1.36 -10.67
CA SER A 2 -28.03 -1.33 -9.45
C SER A 2 -27.22 -0.73 -8.31
N ASP A 3 -27.86 0.03 -7.41
CA ASP A 3 -27.20 0.72 -6.29
C ASP A 3 -26.35 -0.24 -5.42
N LEU A 4 -26.79 -1.50 -5.32
CA LEU A 4 -26.07 -2.57 -4.62
C LEU A 4 -24.68 -2.83 -5.21
N GLN A 5 -24.52 -2.76 -6.54
CA GLN A 5 -23.22 -2.93 -7.21
C GLN A 5 -22.26 -1.80 -6.83
N LEU A 6 -22.78 -0.56 -6.74
CA LEU A 6 -21.98 0.59 -6.35
C LEU A 6 -21.50 0.44 -4.90
N ILE A 7 -22.42 0.10 -3.99
CA ILE A 7 -22.12 -0.07 -2.55
C ILE A 7 -21.09 -1.18 -2.32
N SER A 8 -21.26 -2.35 -2.95
CA SER A 8 -20.27 -3.43 -2.83
C SER A 8 -18.90 -3.01 -3.34
N LEU A 9 -18.84 -2.27 -4.44
CA LEU A 9 -17.59 -1.82 -5.02
C LEU A 9 -16.86 -0.84 -4.09
N THR A 10 -17.56 0.18 -3.56
CA THR A 10 -16.96 1.13 -2.59
C THR A 10 -16.54 0.45 -1.30
N LEU A 11 -17.29 -0.54 -0.80
CA LEU A 11 -16.91 -1.26 0.42
C LEU A 11 -15.62 -2.06 0.24
N ILE A 12 -15.47 -2.74 -0.90
CA ILE A 12 -14.26 -3.49 -1.24
C ILE A 12 -13.06 -2.56 -1.35
N PHE A 13 -13.20 -1.45 -2.06
CA PHE A 13 -12.12 -0.47 -2.19
C PHE A 13 -11.75 0.17 -0.85
N SER A 14 -12.72 0.52 -0.02
CA SER A 14 -12.48 1.07 1.33
C SER A 14 -11.67 0.10 2.20
N GLY A 15 -12.09 -1.17 2.27
CA GLY A 15 -11.36 -2.20 3.00
C GLY A 15 -9.96 -2.47 2.43
N PHE A 16 -9.82 -2.44 1.11
CA PHE A 16 -8.53 -2.62 0.43
C PHE A 16 -7.55 -1.48 0.72
N PHE A 17 -7.98 -0.22 0.61
CA PHE A 17 -7.13 0.94 0.89
C PHE A 17 -6.70 1.00 2.36
N SER A 18 -7.62 0.73 3.29
CA SER A 18 -7.31 0.64 4.72
C SER A 18 -6.34 -0.52 5.02
N GLY A 19 -6.54 -1.70 4.42
CA GLY A 19 -5.64 -2.83 4.59
C GLY A 19 -4.23 -2.57 4.03
N MET A 20 -4.13 -1.86 2.90
CA MET A 20 -2.87 -1.47 2.29
C MET A 20 -2.11 -0.44 3.14
N GLU A 21 -2.80 0.50 3.77
CA GLU A 21 -2.22 1.46 4.71
C GLU A 21 -1.59 0.75 5.91
N ILE A 22 -2.35 -0.14 6.55
CA ILE A 22 -1.89 -0.92 7.73
C ILE A 22 -0.72 -1.82 7.34
N ALA A 23 -0.79 -2.51 6.20
CA ALA A 23 0.31 -3.35 5.72
C ALA A 23 1.59 -2.55 5.46
N PHE A 24 1.47 -1.34 4.90
CA PHE A 24 2.61 -0.46 4.65
C PHE A 24 3.20 0.10 5.95
N VAL A 25 2.38 0.49 6.93
CA VAL A 25 2.87 0.97 8.23
C VAL A 25 3.49 -0.15 9.07
N SER A 26 2.91 -1.35 9.02
CA SER A 26 3.39 -2.55 9.75
C SER A 26 4.64 -3.18 9.13
N SER A 27 4.93 -2.85 7.87
CA SER A 27 6.07 -3.41 7.15
C SER A 27 7.43 -3.04 7.79
N ASN A 28 8.35 -4.00 7.80
CA ASN A 28 9.68 -3.77 8.36
C ASN A 28 10.61 -3.12 7.32
N ARG A 29 10.89 -1.82 7.50
CA ARG A 29 11.79 -1.05 6.62
C ARG A 29 13.19 -1.64 6.55
N LEU A 30 13.74 -2.12 7.67
CA LEU A 30 15.06 -2.73 7.72
C LEU A 30 15.15 -4.00 6.85
N LYS A 31 14.11 -4.83 6.89
CA LYS A 31 14.04 -6.04 6.06
C LYS A 31 13.95 -5.68 4.57
N THR A 32 13.23 -4.62 4.24
CA THR A 32 13.12 -4.12 2.87
C THR A 32 14.46 -3.58 2.35
N GLU A 33 15.20 -2.83 3.17
CA GLU A 33 16.54 -2.33 2.82
C GLU A 33 17.55 -3.47 2.59
N LEU A 34 17.49 -4.53 3.41
CA LEU A 34 18.29 -5.73 3.22
C LEU A 34 17.91 -6.47 1.92
N ASP A 35 16.62 -6.60 1.62
CA ASP A 35 16.14 -7.20 0.38
C ASP A 35 16.47 -6.36 -0.86
N LEU A 36 16.56 -5.03 -0.72
CA LEU A 36 17.06 -4.10 -1.74
C LEU A 36 18.54 -4.34 -2.05
N LYS A 37 19.37 -4.52 -1.02
CA LYS A 37 20.79 -4.91 -1.18
C LYS A 37 20.93 -6.28 -1.85
N LYS A 38 19.99 -7.19 -1.60
CA LYS A 38 19.90 -8.50 -2.27
C LYS A 38 19.25 -8.44 -3.66
N ASN A 39 19.02 -7.24 -4.20
CA ASN A 39 18.45 -7.01 -5.54
C ASN A 39 17.08 -7.67 -5.79
N LYS A 40 16.26 -7.84 -4.74
CA LYS A 40 14.88 -8.33 -4.95
C LYS A 40 14.03 -7.30 -5.67
N PHE A 41 13.33 -7.76 -6.70
CA PHE A 41 12.43 -6.94 -7.51
C PHE A 41 11.33 -6.26 -6.67
N SER A 42 10.73 -6.99 -5.73
CA SER A 42 9.68 -6.46 -4.85
C SER A 42 10.17 -5.31 -3.97
N ALA A 43 11.41 -5.39 -3.44
CA ALA A 43 12.00 -4.32 -2.64
C ALA A 43 12.34 -3.10 -3.49
N ARG A 44 12.79 -3.30 -4.73
CA ARG A 44 13.05 -2.20 -5.68
C ARG A 44 11.77 -1.46 -6.07
N LEU A 45 10.66 -2.18 -6.24
CA LEU A 45 9.35 -1.59 -6.52
C LEU A 45 8.81 -0.80 -5.31
N LEU A 46 9.01 -1.31 -4.09
CA LEU A 46 8.54 -0.66 -2.87
C LEU A 46 9.43 0.53 -2.42
N ASN A 47 10.70 0.57 -2.83
CA ASN A 47 11.67 1.61 -2.46
C ASN A 47 11.16 3.06 -2.61
N PRO A 48 10.58 3.49 -3.76
CA PRO A 48 10.07 4.85 -3.91
C PRO A 48 8.93 5.18 -2.93
N PHE A 49 8.09 4.20 -2.58
CA PHE A 49 7.00 4.37 -1.62
C PHE A 49 7.52 4.55 -0.20
N TYR A 50 8.56 3.81 0.20
CA TYR A 50 9.24 4.02 1.50
C TYR A 50 10.03 5.32 1.59
N LYS A 51 10.50 5.87 0.46
CA LYS A 51 11.20 7.16 0.42
C LYS A 51 10.30 8.34 0.77
N ASN A 52 9.01 8.27 0.41
CA ASN A 52 8.01 9.31 0.69
C ASN A 52 6.72 8.67 1.23
N PRO A 53 6.75 8.13 2.47
CA PRO A 53 5.64 7.38 3.03
C PRO A 53 4.37 8.24 3.16
N SER A 54 4.53 9.53 3.47
CA SER A 54 3.45 10.50 3.57
C SER A 54 2.69 10.71 2.25
N ARG A 55 3.38 10.63 1.11
CA ARG A 55 2.75 10.76 -0.22
C ARG A 55 1.98 9.50 -0.61
N PHE A 56 2.46 8.32 -0.18
CA PHE A 56 1.76 7.06 -0.38
C PHE A 56 0.54 6.94 0.52
N ILE A 57 0.70 7.20 1.82
CA ILE A 57 -0.41 7.21 2.79
C ILE A 57 -1.48 8.24 2.38
N GLY A 58 -1.07 9.44 1.97
CA GLY A 58 -2.00 10.46 1.48
C GLY A 58 -2.79 10.04 0.23
N ALA A 59 -2.24 9.18 -0.62
CA ALA A 59 -2.95 8.62 -1.78
C ALA A 59 -3.89 7.47 -1.43
N LEU A 60 -3.75 6.85 -0.25
CA LEU A 60 -4.67 5.83 0.27
C LEU A 60 -5.85 6.45 1.02
N LEU A 61 -5.66 7.66 1.57
CA LEU A 61 -6.66 8.40 2.34
C LEU A 61 -7.56 9.32 1.50
N LEU A 62 -7.18 9.59 0.24
CA LEU A 62 -7.89 10.47 -0.69
C LEU A 62 -8.87 9.65 -1.56
#